data_AF-A0A1S9ZTK2-F1
#
_entry.id   AF-A0A1S9ZTK2-F1
#
_cell.length_a   1.000
_cell.length_b   1.000
_cell.length_c   1.000
_cell.angle_alpha   90.00
_cell.angle_beta   90.00
_cell.angle_gamma   90.00
#
_symmetry.space_group_name_H-M   'P 1'
#
loop_
_entity.id
_entity.type
_entity.pdbx_description
1 polymer ?
#
loop_
_entity_poly.entity_id
_entity_poly.type
_entity_poly.pdbx_seq_one_letter_code
_entity_poly.pdbx_strand_id
1 'polypeptide(L)'
;MLNQIHSRYVASISDLKKSPMDTLAHANGEPVAILNRNTPAFYCVPASLYEKMLDALDDQELIKLANERQNQKTVKVTIDDLRAKFQ
;
A
#
# COMPACT_ATOMS: atom_id res chain seq x y z
N MET A 1 -15.17 24.64 -5.82
CA MET A 1 -15.29 23.19 -5.64
C MET A 1 -14.55 22.80 -4.38
N LEU A 2 -15.08 21.84 -3.62
CA LEU A 2 -14.40 21.26 -2.46
C LEU A 2 -13.70 19.98 -2.92
N ASN A 3 -12.39 19.88 -2.71
CA ASN A 3 -11.60 18.70 -3.07
C ASN A 3 -11.04 18.08 -1.79
N GLN A 4 -11.33 16.82 -1.56
CA GLN A 4 -10.75 16.06 -0.45
C GLN A 4 -9.32 15.64 -0.82
N ILE A 5 -8.38 15.89 0.09
CA ILE A 5 -6.97 15.51 -0.06
C ILE A 5 -6.69 14.38 0.93
N HIS A 6 -6.18 13.25 0.42
CA HIS A 6 -5.90 12.03 1.20
C HIS A 6 -4.42 11.91 1.57
N SER A 7 -3.73 13.05 1.67
CA SER A 7 -2.34 13.13 2.13
C SER A 7 -2.19 14.31 3.08
N ARG A 8 -1.27 14.16 4.05
CA ARG A 8 -0.87 15.21 4.98
C ARG A 8 0.07 16.23 4.34
N TYR A 9 0.68 15.88 3.20
CA TYR A 9 1.67 16.67 2.50
C TYR A 9 1.13 17.09 1.14
N VAL A 10 1.34 18.36 0.80
CA VAL A 10 0.85 18.94 -0.44
C VAL A 10 1.95 19.79 -1.06
N ALA A 11 2.15 19.67 -2.36
CA ALA A 11 3.08 20.49 -3.11
C ALA A 11 2.43 20.98 -4.41
N SER A 12 2.88 22.13 -4.92
CA SER A 12 2.45 22.57 -6.24
C SER A 12 3.21 21.83 -7.34
N ILE A 13 2.62 21.73 -8.53
CA ILE A 13 3.32 21.21 -9.71
C ILE A 13 4.57 22.04 -10.06
N SER A 14 4.59 23.32 -9.66
CA SER A 14 5.74 24.20 -9.83
C SER A 14 6.90 23.81 -8.91
N ASP A 15 6.61 23.45 -7.66
CA ASP A 15 7.64 23.02 -6.70
C ASP A 15 8.22 21.66 -7.09
N LEU A 16 7.35 20.73 -7.50
CA LEU A 16 7.76 19.44 -8.04
C LEU A 16 8.69 19.60 -9.26
N LYS A 17 8.37 20.53 -10.17
CA LYS A 17 9.22 20.80 -11.35
C LYS A 17 10.56 21.42 -11.00
N LYS A 18 10.63 22.24 -9.95
CA LYS A 18 11.89 22.88 -9.50
C LYS A 18 12.84 21.85 -8.91
N SER A 19 12.35 21.02 -8.00
CA SER A 19 13.14 19.97 -7.37
C SER A 19 12.25 18.80 -6.93
N PRO A 20 12.20 17.71 -7.71
CA PRO A 20 11.41 16.54 -7.37
C PRO A 20 11.83 15.90 -6.03
N MET A 21 13.13 15.80 -5.79
CA MET A 21 13.67 15.13 -4.61
C MET A 21 13.40 15.94 -3.33
N ASP A 22 13.57 17.27 -3.37
CA ASP A 22 13.31 18.11 -2.19
C ASP A 22 11.81 18.15 -1.86
N THR A 23 10.96 18.11 -2.88
CA THR A 23 9.50 18.04 -2.71
C THR A 23 9.08 16.78 -1.94
N LEU A 24 9.81 15.68 -2.12
CA LEU A 24 9.55 14.40 -1.46
C LEU A 24 10.29 14.21 -0.13
N ALA A 25 11.47 14.81 0.04
CA ALA A 25 12.29 14.65 1.24
C ALA A 25 11.54 15.03 2.53
N HIS A 26 10.71 16.06 2.46
CA HIS A 26 9.93 16.56 3.60
C HIS A 26 8.72 15.68 3.96
N ALA A 27 8.34 14.76 3.08
CA ALA A 27 7.20 13.87 3.28
C ALA A 27 7.54 12.63 4.10
N ASN A 28 8.81 12.40 4.43
CA ASN A 28 9.26 11.30 5.31
C ASN A 28 8.69 9.92 4.95
N GLY A 29 8.62 9.61 3.65
CA GLY A 29 8.08 8.34 3.15
C GLY A 29 6.55 8.29 3.05
N GLU A 30 5.83 9.35 3.41
CA GLU A 30 4.39 9.51 3.17
C GLU A 30 4.11 9.97 1.72
N PRO A 31 2.89 9.71 1.18
CA PRO A 31 2.51 10.21 -0.13
C PRO A 31 2.35 11.73 -0.12
N VAL A 32 2.58 12.40 -1.25
CA VAL A 32 2.41 13.86 -1.42
C VAL A 32 1.34 14.14 -2.47
N ALA A 33 0.36 14.96 -2.15
CA ALA A 33 -0.62 15.44 -3.13
C ALA A 33 0.00 16.57 -3.98
N ILE A 34 -0.02 16.42 -5.29
CA ILE A 34 0.48 17.43 -6.23
C ILE A 34 -0.68 18.24 -6.78
N LEU A 35 -0.66 19.55 -6.55
CA LEU A 35 -1.69 20.47 -7.00
C LEU A 35 -1.32 21.14 -8.33
N ASN A 36 -2.31 21.25 -9.22
CA ASN A 36 -2.28 22.12 -10.39
C ASN A 36 -3.39 23.16 -10.27
N ARG A 37 -3.04 24.45 -10.22
CA ARG A 37 -3.99 25.57 -10.01
C ARG A 37 -4.89 25.35 -8.78
N ASN A 38 -4.30 24.95 -7.65
CA ASN A 38 -4.97 24.62 -6.38
C ASN A 38 -5.93 23.41 -6.42
N THR A 39 -5.93 22.65 -7.51
CA THR A 39 -6.71 21.41 -7.65
C THR A 39 -5.75 20.21 -7.57
N PRO A 40 -6.01 19.20 -6.73
CA PRO A 40 -5.24 17.96 -6.72
C PRO A 40 -5.24 17.30 -8.09
N ALA A 41 -4.05 17.11 -8.67
CA ALA A 41 -3.88 16.52 -9.99
C ALA A 41 -3.47 15.05 -9.89
N PHE A 42 -2.52 14.72 -9.00
CA PHE A 42 -2.07 13.35 -8.75
C PHE A 42 -1.38 13.24 -7.38
N TYR A 43 -1.10 12.02 -6.95
CA TYR A 43 -0.30 11.74 -5.75
C TYR A 43 1.07 11.24 -6.18
N CYS A 44 2.12 11.75 -5.55
CA CYS A 44 3.46 11.18 -5.63
C CYS A 44 3.64 10.24 -4.45
N VAL A 45 3.81 8.95 -4.72
CA VAL A 45 3.97 7.90 -3.71
C VAL A 45 5.41 7.39 -3.78
N PRO A 46 6.17 7.40 -2.66
CA PRO A 46 7.51 6.82 -2.63
C PRO A 46 7.49 5.35 -3.07
N ALA A 47 8.52 4.90 -3.79
CA ALA A 47 8.57 3.54 -4.35
C ALA A 47 8.37 2.45 -3.29
N SER A 48 9.05 2.57 -2.15
CA SER A 48 8.92 1.62 -1.03
C SER A 48 7.54 1.60 -0.38
N LEU A 49 6.81 2.72 -0.42
CA LEU A 49 5.43 2.77 0.04
C LEU A 49 4.49 2.14 -0.99
N TYR A 50 4.73 2.41 -2.28
CA TYR A 50 3.95 1.84 -3.36
C TYR A 50 4.07 0.30 -3.40
N GLU A 51 5.27 -0.24 -3.22
CA GLU A 51 5.50 -1.69 -3.07
C GLU A 51 4.68 -2.27 -1.91
N LYS A 52 4.76 -1.67 -0.72
CA LYS A 52 3.96 -2.12 0.44
C LYS A 52 2.45 -2.06 0.20
N MET A 53 1.98 -1.09 -0.59
CA MET A 53 0.57 -1.02 -0.97
C MET A 53 0.19 -2.19 -1.87
N LEU A 54 1.05 -2.59 -2.80
CA LEU A 54 0.81 -3.75 -3.66
C LEU A 54 0.82 -5.05 -2.85
N ASP A 55 1.83 -5.24 -1.99
CA ASP A 55 1.91 -6.41 -1.10
C ASP A 55 0.65 -6.54 -0.24
N ALA A 56 0.19 -5.43 0.35
CA ALA A 56 -1.01 -5.42 1.18
C ALA A 56 -2.30 -5.68 0.39
N LEU A 57 -2.36 -5.34 -0.90
CA LEU A 57 -3.49 -5.66 -1.78
C LEU A 57 -3.48 -7.14 -2.14
N ASP A 58 -2.31 -7.70 -2.45
CA ASP A 58 -2.16 -9.11 -2.78
C ASP A 58 -2.50 -10.02 -1.59
N ASP A 59 -2.16 -9.60 -0.37
CA ASP A 59 -2.46 -10.34 0.86
C ASP A 59 -3.96 -10.38 1.21
N GLN A 60 -4.82 -9.54 0.60
CA GLN A 60 -6.24 -9.42 1.01
C GLN A 60 -7.01 -10.72 0.87
N GLU A 61 -6.82 -11.46 -0.22
CA GLU A 61 -7.51 -12.73 -0.45
C GLU A 61 -7.02 -13.82 0.52
N LEU A 62 -5.73 -13.82 0.86
CA LEU A 62 -5.17 -14.74 1.85
C LEU A 62 -5.71 -14.44 3.25
N ILE A 63 -5.79 -13.17 3.64
CA ILE A 63 -6.34 -12.74 4.92
C ILE A 63 -7.82 -13.16 5.01
N LYS A 64 -8.59 -12.95 3.95
CA LYS A 64 -10.00 -13.36 3.90
C LYS A 64 -10.14 -14.87 4.10
N LEU A 65 -9.36 -15.67 3.36
CA LEU A 65 -9.36 -17.12 3.48
C LEU A 65 -8.93 -17.60 4.87
N ALA A 66 -7.92 -16.95 5.46
CA ALA A 66 -7.46 -17.25 6.81
C ALA A 66 -8.57 -16.98 7.84
N ASN A 67 -9.25 -15.84 7.73
CA ASN A 67 -10.37 -15.48 8.60
C ASN A 67 -11.54 -16.46 8.48
N GLU A 68 -11.90 -16.87 7.26
CA GLU A 68 -12.96 -17.87 7.01
C GLU A 68 -12.63 -19.24 7.63
N ARG A 69 -11.33 -19.58 7.71
CA ARG A 69 -10.86 -20.87 8.22
C ARG A 69 -10.43 -20.85 9.69
N GLN A 70 -10.28 -19.68 10.29
CA GLN A 70 -9.72 -19.51 11.64
C GLN A 70 -10.48 -20.31 12.71
N ASN A 71 -11.80 -20.46 12.54
CA ASN A 71 -12.67 -21.15 13.50
C ASN A 71 -13.10 -22.55 13.06
N GLN A 72 -12.49 -23.10 12.01
CA GLN A 72 -12.79 -24.46 11.55
C GLN A 72 -12.13 -25.50 12.45
N LYS A 73 -12.66 -26.74 12.45
CA LYS A 73 -12.08 -27.84 13.22
C LYS A 73 -10.65 -28.10 12.75
N THR A 74 -9.71 -28.03 13.68
CA THR A 74 -8.32 -28.38 13.40
C THR A 74 -8.16 -29.90 13.38
N VAL A 75 -7.31 -30.39 12.47
CA VAL A 75 -6.96 -31.81 12.39
C VAL A 75 -5.48 -31.93 12.75
N LYS A 76 -5.18 -32.71 13.79
CA LYS A 76 -3.81 -32.99 14.19
C LYS A 76 -3.19 -33.97 13.19
N VAL A 77 -2.05 -33.61 12.62
CA VAL A 77 -1.30 -34.42 11.65
C VAL A 77 0.19 -34.35 11.99
N THR A 78 0.94 -35.38 11.60
CA THR A 78 2.41 -35.38 11.62
C THR A 78 2.98 -34.97 10.26
N ILE A 79 4.28 -34.66 10.20
CA ILE A 79 4.97 -34.33 8.94
C ILE A 79 4.94 -35.53 7.98
N ASP A 80 5.07 -36.75 8.52
CA ASP A 80 5.03 -37.98 7.73
C ASP A 80 3.64 -38.21 7.10
N ASP A 81 2.56 -37.92 7.84
CA ASP A 81 1.19 -38.00 7.33
C ASP A 81 0.93 -37.06 6.13
N LEU A 82 1.59 -35.89 6.10
CA LEU A 82 1.46 -34.93 5.00
C LEU A 82 2.26 -35.38 3.78
N ARG A 83 3.47 -35.90 3.97
CA ARG A 83 4.35 -36.34 2.88
C ARG A 83 3.78 -37.55 2.13
N ALA A 84 3.11 -38.46 2.84
CA ALA A 84 2.47 -39.63 2.23
C ALA A 84 1.36 -39.28 1.21
N LYS A 85 0.84 -38.04 1.19
CA LYS A 85 -0.21 -37.60 0.25
C LYS A 85 0.30 -37.10 -1.10
N PHE A 86 1.63 -36.95 -1.26
CA PHE A 86 2.25 -36.39 -2.47
C PHE A 86 3.17 -37.40 -3.19
N GLN A 87 3.07 -38.68 -2.83
CA GLN A 87 3.65 -39.83 -3.55
C GLN A 87 2.54 -40.60 -4.27
#